data_AF-A0A923NDD9-F1
#
_entry.id   AF-A0A923NDD9-F1
#
_cell.length_a   1.000
_cell.length_b   1.000
_cell.length_c   1.000
_cell.angle_alpha   90.00
_cell.angle_beta   90.00
_cell.angle_gamma   90.00
#
_symmetry.space_group_name_H-M   'P 1'
#
loop_
_entity.id
_entity.type
_entity.pdbx_description
1 polymer ?
#
loop_
_entity_poly.entity_id
_entity_poly.type
_entity_poly.pdbx_seq_one_letter_code
_entity_poly.pdbx_strand_id
1 'polypeptide(L)'
;MIVEKLYIPILNFIYKHTSGLSQRTRSILMYSCLTIIIVSTYFYQAKRFFLYDYPAMLNSFIGTCAFIGFLIASIDRKIEMVKIRSWLMYVLMLCGIVIVISGIHHYIGYSYILMGLFMTFLMPPFIIVWCYRRDFDTLFRCIAIIGVLCFICYYFVNMICAPAGMDDTFWGRYGGIAADPNGVAKSAVASCVCGIYLLITWTGRKKIWMIPIISASIGMTLMTVSRANLIALGCILIWGMICGIKYCYHHRDRILLKRIILYAFFLVVLIPVFINGLPVSYTHLR
;
A
#
# COMPACT_ATOMS: atom_id res chain seq x y z
N MET A 1 18.10 -7.62 20.15
CA MET A 1 19.38 -7.25 20.79
C MET A 1 20.55 -7.05 19.80
N ILE A 2 20.97 -8.03 18.98
CA ILE A 2 22.12 -7.84 18.04
C ILE A 2 21.80 -6.81 16.95
N VAL A 3 20.62 -6.93 16.31
CA VAL A 3 20.15 -6.03 15.25
C VAL A 3 20.04 -4.59 15.77
N GLU A 4 19.46 -4.39 16.96
CA GLU A 4 19.35 -3.06 17.59
C GLU A 4 20.72 -2.44 17.88
N LYS A 5 21.68 -3.22 18.38
CA LYS A 5 23.06 -2.75 18.63
C LYS A 5 23.74 -2.26 17.36
N LEU A 6 23.43 -2.85 16.21
CA LEU A 6 23.96 -2.43 14.91
C LEU A 6 23.30 -1.14 14.40
N TYR A 7 21.96 -1.05 14.45
CA TYR A 7 21.23 0.05 13.82
C TYR A 7 21.11 1.31 14.69
N ILE A 8 21.04 1.20 16.02
CA ILE A 8 20.87 2.37 16.91
C ILE A 8 21.99 3.41 16.73
N PRO A 9 23.29 3.04 16.66
CA PRO A 9 24.36 4.01 16.41
C PRO A 9 24.16 4.77 15.09
N ILE A 10 23.80 4.05 14.02
CA ILE A 10 23.56 4.63 12.68
C ILE A 10 22.39 5.61 12.73
N LEU A 11 21.27 5.21 13.35
CA LEU A 11 20.08 6.05 13.47
C LEU A 11 20.35 7.29 14.33
N ASN A 12 21.14 7.17 15.40
CA ASN A 12 21.54 8.30 16.23
C ASN A 12 22.52 9.25 15.52
N PHE A 13 23.38 8.73 14.66
CA PHE A 13 24.21 9.54 13.78
C PHE A 13 23.34 10.37 12.81
N ILE A 14 22.32 9.75 12.20
CA ILE A 14 21.35 10.45 11.35
C ILE A 14 20.58 11.50 12.15
N TYR A 15 20.11 11.17 13.36
CA TYR A 15 19.42 12.10 14.25
C TYR A 15 20.28 13.34 14.54
N LYS A 16 21.57 13.16 14.85
CA LYS A 16 22.49 14.28 15.11
C LYS A 16 22.46 15.31 13.97
N HIS A 17 22.48 14.85 12.72
CA HIS A 17 22.48 15.69 11.52
C HIS A 17 21.10 16.23 11.13
N THR A 18 20.02 15.67 11.69
CA THR A 18 18.64 16.06 11.36
C THR A 18 17.88 16.69 12.53
N SER A 19 18.53 16.83 13.69
CA SER A 19 17.96 17.34 14.94
C SER A 19 17.39 18.75 14.82
N GLY A 20 17.97 19.59 13.96
CA GLY A 20 17.49 20.96 13.70
C GLY A 20 16.24 21.06 12.81
N LEU A 21 15.73 19.95 12.26
CA LEU A 21 14.54 19.98 11.41
C LEU A 21 13.26 20.20 12.22
N SER A 22 12.50 21.24 11.86
CA SER A 22 11.18 21.50 12.43
C SER A 22 10.20 20.35 12.17
N GLN A 23 9.21 20.16 13.06
CA GLN A 23 8.18 19.13 12.89
C GLN A 23 7.36 19.31 11.61
N ARG A 24 7.16 20.57 11.18
CA ARG A 24 6.49 20.89 9.92
C ARG A 24 7.31 20.40 8.72
N THR A 25 8.61 20.66 8.71
CA THR A 25 9.52 20.20 7.65
C THR A 25 9.58 18.68 7.59
N ARG A 26 9.66 18.01 8.74
CA ARG A 26 9.64 16.53 8.83
C ARG A 26 8.36 15.95 8.24
N SER A 27 7.22 16.55 8.56
CA SER A 27 5.92 16.12 8.02
C SER A 27 5.87 16.28 6.51
N ILE A 28 6.29 17.45 5.98
CA ILE A 28 6.35 17.69 4.52
C ILE A 28 7.25 16.65 3.84
N LEU A 29 8.44 16.40 4.37
CA LEU A 29 9.36 15.39 3.84
C LEU A 29 8.72 14.00 3.85
N MET A 30 8.06 13.61 4.94
CA MET A 30 7.37 12.33 5.03
C MET A 30 6.28 12.19 3.94
N TYR A 31 5.44 13.21 3.77
CA TYR A 31 4.38 13.21 2.74
C TYR A 31 4.96 13.17 1.32
N SER A 32 6.01 13.95 1.03
CA SER A 32 6.68 13.97 -0.27
C SER A 32 7.32 12.62 -0.58
N CYS A 33 8.05 12.03 0.37
CA CYS A 33 8.67 10.73 0.20
C CYS A 33 7.63 9.63 -0.05
N LEU A 34 6.53 9.59 0.71
CA LEU A 34 5.44 8.64 0.47
C LEU A 34 4.81 8.83 -0.91
N THR A 35 4.63 10.08 -1.35
CA THR A 35 4.09 10.40 -2.68
C THR A 35 5.02 9.83 -3.76
N ILE A 36 6.33 10.06 -3.65
CA ILE A 36 7.32 9.53 -4.60
C ILE A 36 7.28 8.00 -4.62
N ILE A 37 7.23 7.33 -3.47
CA ILE A 37 7.16 5.85 -3.40
C ILE A 37 5.94 5.31 -4.17
N ILE A 38 4.76 5.88 -3.92
CA ILE A 38 3.52 5.43 -4.57
C ILE A 38 3.53 5.75 -6.06
N VAL A 39 3.92 6.97 -6.43
CA VAL A 39 3.96 7.41 -7.83
C VAL A 39 4.98 6.62 -8.64
N SER A 40 6.18 6.33 -8.09
CA SER A 40 7.16 5.45 -8.74
C SER A 40 6.61 4.05 -8.96
N THR A 41 5.75 3.55 -8.07
CA THR A 41 5.08 2.26 -8.24
C THR A 41 4.07 2.32 -9.40
N TYR A 42 3.33 3.41 -9.55
CA TYR A 42 2.41 3.59 -10.68
C TYR A 42 3.13 3.75 -12.01
N PHE A 43 4.24 4.49 -12.07
CA PHE A 43 5.06 4.60 -13.27
C PHE A 43 5.68 3.26 -13.68
N TYR A 44 6.14 2.48 -12.70
CA TYR A 44 6.61 1.12 -12.97
C TYR A 44 5.51 0.24 -13.57
N GLN A 45 4.29 0.33 -13.05
CA GLN A 45 3.16 -0.40 -13.60
C GLN A 45 2.73 0.12 -14.97
N ALA A 46 2.88 1.41 -15.25
CA ALA A 46 2.44 2.04 -16.50
C ALA A 46 3.41 1.88 -17.70
N LYS A 47 4.36 0.95 -17.61
CA LYS A 47 5.45 0.74 -18.57
C LYS A 47 4.96 0.58 -20.02
N ARG A 48 3.83 -0.10 -20.23
CA ARG A 48 3.26 -0.34 -21.56
C ARG A 48 2.63 0.91 -22.17
N PHE A 49 1.94 1.70 -21.33
CA PHE A 49 1.18 2.86 -21.78
C PHE A 49 2.09 4.02 -22.21
N PHE A 50 3.17 4.26 -21.47
CA PHE A 50 4.09 5.35 -21.80
C PHE A 50 5.12 4.99 -22.88
N LEU A 51 5.14 3.73 -23.38
CA LEU A 51 6.20 3.20 -24.27
C LEU A 51 7.63 3.49 -23.76
N TYR A 52 7.73 3.79 -22.47
CA TYR A 52 8.96 4.14 -21.81
C TYR A 52 9.54 2.85 -21.26
N ASP A 53 10.64 2.40 -21.86
CA ASP A 53 11.50 1.38 -21.29
C ASP A 53 12.30 1.98 -20.11
N TYR A 54 11.58 2.65 -19.20
CA TYR A 54 12.14 3.17 -17.96
C TYR A 54 12.77 1.98 -17.26
N PRO A 55 14.09 1.96 -17.02
CA PRO A 55 14.72 0.78 -16.47
C PRO A 55 14.06 0.53 -15.11
N ALA A 56 13.44 -0.63 -14.96
CA ALA A 56 12.78 -1.06 -13.71
C ALA A 56 13.64 -0.76 -12.47
N MET A 57 14.96 -0.85 -12.66
CA MET A 57 16.01 -0.49 -11.73
C MET A 57 15.96 0.98 -11.27
N LEU A 58 15.78 1.96 -12.17
CA LEU A 58 15.72 3.37 -11.82
C LEU A 58 14.46 3.70 -11.01
N ASN A 59 13.30 3.16 -11.37
CA ASN A 59 12.08 3.33 -10.57
C ASN A 59 12.23 2.70 -9.17
N SER A 60 12.84 1.51 -9.11
CA SER A 60 13.10 0.81 -7.85
C SER A 60 14.12 1.57 -6.98
N PHE A 61 15.13 2.18 -7.61
CA PHE A 61 16.13 3.03 -6.95
C PHE A 61 15.50 4.31 -6.39
N ILE A 62 14.72 5.04 -7.19
CA ILE A 62 14.00 6.25 -6.76
C ILE A 62 13.09 5.93 -5.56
N GLY A 63 12.32 4.84 -5.64
CA GLY A 63 11.47 4.39 -4.53
C GLY A 63 12.27 4.07 -3.27
N THR A 64 13.45 3.45 -3.42
CA THR A 64 14.34 3.13 -2.30
C THR A 64 14.92 4.40 -1.66
N CYS A 65 15.41 5.34 -2.46
CA CYS A 65 15.89 6.63 -1.98
C CYS A 65 14.78 7.40 -1.25
N ALA A 66 13.56 7.40 -1.79
CA ALA A 66 12.41 8.02 -1.15
C ALA A 66 12.07 7.34 0.18
N PHE A 67 12.17 6.02 0.29
CA PHE A 67 11.98 5.32 1.56
C PHE A 67 13.08 5.65 2.59
N ILE A 68 14.34 5.75 2.16
CA ILE A 68 15.43 6.21 3.03
C ILE A 68 15.13 7.63 3.52
N GLY A 69 14.69 8.53 2.63
CA GLY A 69 14.25 9.88 3.00
C GLY A 69 13.09 9.87 4.01
N PHE A 70 12.10 8.98 3.81
CA PHE A 70 10.99 8.78 4.74
C PHE A 70 11.47 8.31 6.12
N LEU A 71 12.40 7.34 6.15
CA LEU A 71 13.02 6.84 7.38
C LEU A 71 13.77 7.94 8.12
N ILE A 72 14.59 8.73 7.41
CA ILE A 72 15.34 9.85 7.97
C ILE A 72 14.38 10.88 8.58
N ALA A 73 13.35 11.29 7.85
CA ALA A 73 12.36 12.25 8.33
C ALA A 73 11.58 11.73 9.56
N SER A 74 11.47 10.40 9.69
CA SER A 74 10.79 9.74 10.80
C SER A 74 11.58 9.73 12.12
N ILE A 75 12.88 10.06 12.13
CA ILE A 75 13.71 10.06 13.35
C ILE A 75 13.62 11.42 14.05
N ASP A 76 12.66 11.61 14.94
CA ASP A 76 12.39 12.89 15.62
C ASP A 76 13.10 13.07 16.97
N ARG A 77 13.63 12.00 17.55
CA ARG A 77 14.38 12.03 18.81
C ARG A 77 15.51 11.02 18.80
N LYS A 78 16.48 11.21 19.70
CA LYS A 78 17.56 10.24 19.95
C LYS A 78 16.95 8.90 20.35
N ILE A 79 17.37 7.84 19.65
CA ILE A 79 16.84 6.48 19.80
C ILE A 79 17.60 5.75 20.90
N GLU A 80 16.83 5.17 21.82
CA GLU A 80 17.32 4.31 22.88
C GLU A 80 16.96 2.85 22.60
N MET A 81 17.53 1.91 23.37
CA MET A 81 17.18 0.50 23.22
C MET A 81 15.69 0.28 23.50
N VAL A 82 14.99 -0.26 22.51
CA VAL A 82 13.59 -0.70 22.65
C VAL A 82 13.58 -2.21 22.79
N LYS A 83 12.80 -2.73 23.74
CA LYS A 83 12.45 -4.17 23.74
C LYS A 83 11.47 -4.44 22.60
N ILE A 84 11.97 -4.62 21.40
CA ILE A 84 11.15 -5.03 20.25
C ILE A 84 10.99 -6.54 20.32
N ARG A 85 9.80 -7.06 19.97
CA ARG A 85 9.60 -8.50 19.73
C ARG A 85 10.48 -8.91 18.55
N SER A 86 11.71 -9.32 18.86
CA SER A 86 12.80 -9.41 17.88
C SER A 86 12.55 -10.46 16.80
N TRP A 87 11.69 -11.46 17.08
CA TRP A 87 11.36 -12.54 16.15
C TRP A 87 10.78 -12.02 14.82
N LEU A 88 9.93 -10.98 14.83
CA LEU A 88 9.33 -10.46 13.60
C LEU A 88 10.40 -9.85 12.68
N MET A 89 11.38 -9.14 13.26
CA MET A 89 12.50 -8.60 12.50
C MET A 89 13.35 -9.72 11.89
N TYR A 90 13.64 -10.78 12.65
CA TYR A 90 14.41 -11.91 12.15
C TYR A 90 13.69 -12.65 11.02
N VAL A 91 12.38 -12.86 11.13
CA VAL A 91 11.59 -13.48 10.06
C VAL A 91 11.62 -12.62 8.80
N LEU A 92 11.43 -11.31 8.91
CA LEU A 92 11.46 -10.41 7.76
C LEU A 92 12.83 -10.36 7.09
N MET A 93 13.91 -10.33 7.88
CA MET A 93 15.28 -10.38 7.38
C MET A 93 15.56 -11.71 6.67
N LEU A 94 15.13 -12.84 7.25
CA LEU A 94 15.31 -14.15 6.64
C LEU A 94 14.54 -14.25 5.31
N CYS A 95 13.28 -13.78 5.27
CA CYS A 95 12.52 -13.69 4.03
C CYS A 95 13.24 -12.83 2.98
N GLY A 96 13.79 -11.69 3.39
CA GLY A 96 14.59 -10.82 2.52
C GLY A 96 15.82 -11.53 1.95
N ILE A 97 16.57 -12.26 2.78
CA ILE A 97 17.74 -13.03 2.36
C ILE A 97 17.35 -14.12 1.36
N VAL A 98 16.27 -14.87 1.63
CA VAL A 98 15.75 -15.89 0.70
C VAL A 98 15.36 -15.27 -0.64
N ILE A 99 14.71 -14.10 -0.63
CA ILE A 99 14.36 -13.36 -1.85
C ILE A 99 15.60 -12.94 -2.63
N VAL A 100 16.65 -12.46 -1.96
CA VAL A 100 17.92 -12.11 -2.61
C VAL A 100 18.57 -13.33 -3.26
N ILE A 101 18.72 -14.43 -2.51
CA ILE A 101 19.34 -15.67 -3.00
C ILE A 101 18.55 -16.22 -4.19
N SER A 102 17.23 -16.28 -4.09
CA SER A 102 16.34 -16.71 -5.17
C SER A 102 16.44 -15.79 -6.40
N GLY A 103 16.46 -14.47 -6.19
CA GLY A 103 16.61 -13.50 -7.26
C GLY A 103 17.92 -13.61 -8.03
N ILE A 104 19.02 -13.92 -7.33
CA ILE A 104 20.33 -14.17 -7.94
C ILE A 104 20.34 -15.50 -8.71
N HIS A 105 19.83 -16.58 -8.13
CA HIS A 105 19.87 -17.91 -8.75
C HIS A 105 18.93 -18.06 -9.95
N HIS A 106 17.76 -17.43 -9.92
CA HIS A 106 16.72 -17.64 -10.92
C HIS A 106 16.59 -16.48 -11.94
N TYR A 107 17.50 -15.51 -11.95
CA TYR A 107 17.46 -14.34 -12.83
C TYR A 107 16.08 -13.64 -12.89
N ILE A 108 15.39 -13.54 -11.74
CA ILE A 108 14.00 -13.02 -11.64
C ILE A 108 13.95 -11.47 -11.82
N GLY A 109 15.11 -10.84 -12.01
CA GLY A 109 15.25 -9.41 -12.30
C GLY A 109 15.67 -8.59 -11.09
N TYR A 110 16.39 -7.49 -11.36
CA TYR A 110 17.02 -6.65 -10.34
C TYR A 110 16.06 -6.05 -9.31
N SER A 111 14.79 -5.80 -9.68
CA SER A 111 13.78 -5.29 -8.76
C SER A 111 13.44 -6.29 -7.63
N TYR A 112 13.54 -7.59 -7.89
CA TYR A 112 13.28 -8.63 -6.88
C TYR A 112 14.43 -8.70 -5.86
N ILE A 113 15.67 -8.60 -6.33
CA ILE A 113 16.87 -8.49 -5.48
C ILE A 113 16.78 -7.24 -4.60
N LEU A 114 16.40 -6.09 -5.18
CA LEU A 114 16.27 -4.85 -4.42
C LEU A 114 15.18 -4.93 -3.33
N MET A 115 14.05 -5.59 -3.60
CA MET A 115 13.03 -5.87 -2.59
C MET A 115 13.59 -6.72 -1.44
N GLY A 116 14.38 -7.76 -1.75
CA GLY A 116 15.02 -8.59 -0.73
C GLY A 116 16.03 -7.81 0.12
N LEU A 117 16.84 -6.95 -0.51
CA LEU A 117 17.77 -6.05 0.18
C LEU A 117 17.01 -5.05 1.06
N PHE A 118 15.90 -4.51 0.58
CA PHE A 118 15.05 -3.61 1.32
C PHE A 118 14.47 -4.27 2.59
N MET A 119 13.91 -5.49 2.45
CA MET A 119 13.40 -6.25 3.59
C MET A 119 14.50 -6.63 4.59
N THR A 120 15.72 -6.85 4.11
CA THR A 120 16.86 -7.24 4.96
C THR A 120 17.47 -6.05 5.69
N PHE A 121 17.66 -4.91 5.01
CA PHE A 121 18.48 -3.81 5.53
C PHE A 121 17.70 -2.55 5.94
N LEU A 122 16.57 -2.26 5.28
CA LEU A 122 15.80 -1.02 5.50
C LEU A 122 14.58 -1.21 6.39
N MET A 123 13.97 -2.41 6.37
CA MET A 123 12.86 -2.74 7.25
C MET A 123 13.23 -2.79 8.74
N PRO A 124 14.37 -3.38 9.16
CA PRO A 124 14.75 -3.37 10.57
C PRO A 124 14.90 -1.97 11.19
N PRO A 125 15.66 -1.01 10.60
CA PRO A 125 15.75 0.34 11.16
C PRO A 125 14.39 1.06 11.12
N PHE A 126 13.55 0.81 10.12
CA PHE A 126 12.19 1.34 10.07
C PHE A 126 11.32 0.88 11.25
N ILE A 127 11.33 -0.42 11.54
CA ILE A 127 10.60 -1.00 12.68
C ILE A 127 11.14 -0.40 13.99
N ILE A 128 12.47 -0.29 14.14
CA ILE A 128 13.09 0.30 15.33
C ILE A 128 12.61 1.74 15.57
N VAL A 129 12.64 2.59 14.53
CA VAL A 129 12.24 4.00 14.61
C VAL A 129 10.78 4.12 15.05
N TRP A 130 9.86 3.39 14.41
CA TRP A 130 8.43 3.53 14.71
C TRP A 130 8.01 2.84 16.02
N CYS A 131 8.63 1.72 16.37
CA CYS A 131 8.45 1.11 17.70
C CYS A 131 8.95 2.03 18.82
N TYR A 132 10.06 2.76 18.60
CA TYR A 132 10.55 3.74 19.57
C TYR A 132 9.67 4.99 19.64
N ARG A 133 9.18 5.48 18.50
CA ARG A 133 8.25 6.62 18.45
C ARG A 133 6.96 6.35 19.21
N ARG A 134 6.43 5.12 19.13
CA ARG A 134 5.12 4.70 19.68
C ARG A 134 3.93 5.49 19.12
N ASP A 135 4.14 6.22 18.03
CA ASP A 135 3.12 7.02 17.36
C ASP A 135 2.73 6.37 16.02
N PHE A 136 2.08 5.21 16.11
CA PHE A 136 1.63 4.50 14.91
C PHE A 136 0.44 5.19 14.23
N ASP A 137 -0.32 6.02 14.94
CA ASP A 137 -1.43 6.77 14.35
C ASP A 137 -0.92 7.74 13.28
N THR A 138 0.14 8.51 13.58
CA THR A 138 0.75 9.40 12.59
C THR A 138 1.26 8.63 11.36
N LEU A 139 1.90 7.47 11.55
CA LEU A 139 2.37 6.65 10.44
C LEU A 139 1.22 6.21 9.53
N PHE A 140 0.20 5.57 10.11
CA PHE A 140 -0.93 5.03 9.35
C PHE A 140 -1.76 6.14 8.72
N ARG A 141 -1.94 7.27 9.42
CA ARG A 141 -2.63 8.44 8.88
C ARG A 141 -1.89 9.05 7.69
N CYS A 142 -0.56 9.21 7.78
CA CYS A 142 0.24 9.71 6.66
C CYS A 142 0.13 8.79 5.43
N ILE A 143 0.30 7.48 5.63
CA ILE A 143 0.18 6.48 4.55
C ILE A 143 -1.22 6.53 3.94
N ALA A 144 -2.27 6.54 4.78
CA ALA A 144 -3.63 6.49 4.28
C ALA A 144 -4.03 7.76 3.52
N ILE A 145 -3.62 8.94 3.98
CA ILE A 145 -3.88 10.21 3.28
C ILE A 145 -3.22 10.20 1.90
N ILE A 146 -1.93 9.88 1.82
CA ILE A 146 -1.21 9.87 0.55
C ILE A 146 -1.70 8.75 -0.36
N GLY A 147 -1.99 7.57 0.17
CA GLY A 147 -2.55 6.45 -0.59
C GLY A 147 -3.88 6.81 -1.25
N VAL A 148 -4.75 7.52 -0.53
CA VAL A 148 -6.01 8.04 -1.10
C VAL A 148 -5.75 9.13 -2.15
N LEU A 149 -4.93 10.14 -1.85
CA LEU A 149 -4.66 11.25 -2.78
C LEU A 149 -4.02 10.76 -4.09
N CYS A 150 -3.01 9.89 -4.00
CA CYS A 150 -2.38 9.29 -5.17
C CYS A 150 -3.36 8.42 -5.95
N PHE A 151 -4.25 7.67 -5.28
CA PHE A 151 -5.27 6.88 -5.96
C PHE A 151 -6.31 7.73 -6.69
N ILE A 152 -6.72 8.88 -6.15
CA ILE A 152 -7.62 9.80 -6.87
C ILE A 152 -6.99 10.19 -8.22
N CYS A 153 -5.72 10.62 -8.20
CA CYS A 153 -5.00 10.95 -9.44
C CYS A 153 -4.91 9.74 -10.37
N TYR A 154 -4.50 8.59 -9.84
CA TYR A 154 -4.39 7.35 -10.62
C TYR A 154 -5.73 6.92 -11.24
N TYR A 155 -6.83 7.03 -10.50
CA TYR A 155 -8.18 6.72 -10.96
C TYR A 155 -8.56 7.60 -12.15
N PHE A 156 -8.39 8.92 -12.05
CA PHE A 156 -8.70 9.84 -13.15
C PHE A 156 -7.81 9.61 -14.37
N VAL A 157 -6.51 9.35 -14.18
CA VAL A 157 -5.61 9.02 -15.31
C VAL A 157 -6.09 7.73 -16.00
N ASN A 158 -6.46 6.69 -15.25
CA ASN A 158 -7.01 5.47 -15.84
C ASN A 158 -8.31 5.73 -16.61
N MET A 159 -9.24 6.52 -16.06
CA MET A 159 -10.51 6.81 -16.73
C MET A 159 -10.35 7.68 -17.99
N ILE A 160 -9.38 8.59 -18.02
CA ILE A 160 -9.15 9.49 -19.17
C ILE A 160 -8.29 8.83 -20.24
N CYS A 161 -7.19 8.18 -19.82
CA CYS A 161 -6.17 7.70 -20.74
C CYS A 161 -6.38 6.26 -21.20
N ALA A 162 -7.06 5.43 -20.40
CA ALA A 162 -7.34 4.03 -20.72
C ALA A 162 -8.74 3.62 -20.18
N PRO A 163 -9.83 4.23 -20.67
CA PRO A 163 -11.18 3.92 -20.22
C PRO A 163 -11.57 2.47 -20.51
N ALA A 164 -12.50 1.96 -19.71
CA ALA A 164 -13.02 0.61 -19.90
C ALA A 164 -13.79 0.50 -21.23
N GLY A 165 -13.49 -0.55 -21.99
CA GLY A 165 -14.06 -0.79 -23.32
C GLY A 165 -13.14 -0.40 -24.49
N MET A 166 -11.95 0.15 -24.23
CA MET A 166 -10.88 0.19 -25.23
C MET A 166 -10.19 -1.18 -25.38
N ASP A 167 -9.53 -1.41 -26.52
CA ASP A 167 -8.84 -2.66 -26.89
C ASP A 167 -7.74 -3.11 -25.90
N ASP A 168 -7.38 -2.28 -24.94
CA ASP A 168 -6.44 -2.57 -23.83
C ASP A 168 -7.00 -3.54 -22.76
N THR A 169 -8.04 -4.31 -23.11
CA THR A 169 -8.59 -5.35 -22.23
C THR A 169 -7.78 -6.63 -22.32
N PHE A 170 -7.05 -6.96 -21.27
CA PHE A 170 -6.32 -8.22 -21.16
C PHE A 170 -7.31 -9.37 -21.00
N TRP A 171 -7.65 -10.04 -22.10
CA TRP A 171 -8.60 -11.17 -22.08
C TRP A 171 -9.97 -10.77 -21.52
N GLY A 172 -10.47 -9.59 -21.92
CA GLY A 172 -11.72 -9.02 -21.43
C GLY A 172 -11.65 -8.43 -20.02
N ARG A 173 -10.45 -8.28 -19.43
CA ARG A 173 -10.24 -7.69 -18.10
C ARG A 173 -9.67 -6.28 -18.21
N TYR A 174 -10.15 -5.39 -17.34
CA TYR A 174 -9.67 -4.02 -17.31
C TYR A 174 -8.21 -3.94 -16.83
N GLY A 175 -7.31 -3.50 -17.71
CA GLY A 175 -5.88 -3.28 -17.43
C GLY A 175 -5.51 -1.83 -17.12
N GLY A 176 -6.37 -0.87 -17.48
CA GLY A 176 -6.10 0.56 -17.37
C GLY A 176 -4.75 0.93 -18.00
N ILE A 177 -4.05 1.89 -17.41
CA ILE A 177 -2.69 2.27 -17.83
C ILE A 177 -1.63 1.24 -17.39
N ALA A 178 -1.97 0.26 -16.55
CA ALA A 178 -1.02 -0.69 -16.01
C ALA A 178 -0.64 -1.77 -17.04
N ALA A 179 0.51 -2.41 -16.83
CA ALA A 179 0.99 -3.49 -17.68
C ALA A 179 0.09 -4.73 -17.65
N ASP A 180 -0.65 -4.92 -16.55
CA ASP A 180 -1.61 -6.02 -16.38
C ASP A 180 -2.72 -5.64 -15.37
N PRO A 181 -3.88 -6.33 -15.40
CA PRO A 181 -5.01 -6.04 -14.50
C PRO A 181 -4.69 -6.14 -13.01
N ASN A 182 -3.68 -6.93 -12.61
CA ASN A 182 -3.31 -7.02 -11.20
C ASN A 182 -2.64 -5.75 -10.69
N GLY A 183 -1.98 -4.96 -11.54
CA GLY A 183 -1.41 -3.67 -11.17
C GLY A 183 -2.48 -2.67 -10.71
N VAL A 184 -3.51 -2.48 -11.54
CA VAL A 184 -4.67 -1.64 -11.21
C VAL A 184 -5.36 -2.13 -9.94
N ALA A 185 -5.63 -3.44 -9.87
CA ALA A 185 -6.34 -4.04 -8.75
C ALA A 185 -5.57 -3.89 -7.43
N LYS A 186 -4.24 -4.11 -7.42
CA LYS A 186 -3.40 -3.90 -6.22
C LYS A 186 -3.49 -2.47 -5.71
N SER A 187 -3.40 -1.49 -6.63
CA SER A 187 -3.47 -0.06 -6.30
C SER A 187 -4.84 0.33 -5.76
N ALA A 188 -5.91 -0.19 -6.37
CA ALA A 188 -7.29 0.02 -5.93
C ALA A 188 -7.55 -0.61 -4.56
N VAL A 189 -7.14 -1.86 -4.33
CA VAL A 189 -7.28 -2.55 -3.05
C VAL A 189 -6.50 -1.83 -1.94
N ALA A 190 -5.27 -1.39 -2.21
CA ALA A 190 -4.47 -0.63 -1.25
C ALA A 190 -5.16 0.70 -0.87
N SER A 191 -5.73 1.41 -1.85
CA SER A 191 -6.50 2.62 -1.58
C SER A 191 -7.79 2.35 -0.82
N CYS A 192 -8.46 1.22 -1.07
CA CYS A 192 -9.63 0.79 -0.29
C CYS A 192 -9.29 0.63 1.20
N VAL A 193 -8.15 0.02 1.54
CA VAL A 193 -7.67 -0.07 2.92
C VAL A 193 -7.47 1.32 3.52
N CYS A 194 -6.81 2.21 2.78
CA CYS A 194 -6.56 3.58 3.21
C CYS A 194 -7.86 4.36 3.45
N GLY A 195 -8.81 4.25 2.52
CA GLY A 195 -10.12 4.88 2.61
C GLY A 195 -10.92 4.37 3.81
N ILE A 196 -10.92 3.06 4.06
CA ILE A 196 -11.59 2.46 5.24
C ILE A 196 -10.93 2.95 6.54
N TYR A 197 -9.60 2.97 6.60
CA TYR A 197 -8.87 3.50 7.75
C TYR A 197 -9.28 4.95 8.05
N LEU A 198 -9.25 5.83 7.04
CA LEU A 198 -9.64 7.24 7.21
C LEU A 198 -11.12 7.41 7.50
N LEU A 199 -12.00 6.57 6.94
CA LEU A 199 -13.42 6.59 7.23
C LEU A 199 -13.72 6.32 8.71
N ILE A 200 -12.96 5.40 9.33
CA ILE A 200 -13.11 5.03 10.74
C ILE A 200 -12.43 6.07 11.65
N THR A 201 -11.24 6.55 11.28
CA THR A 201 -10.41 7.39 12.16
C THR A 201 -10.66 8.89 12.04
N TRP A 202 -11.13 9.39 10.88
CA TRP A 202 -11.43 10.82 10.73
C TRP A 202 -12.73 11.22 11.41
N THR A 203 -12.67 12.39 12.05
CA THR A 203 -13.81 13.05 12.68
C THR A 203 -14.41 14.12 11.76
N GLY A 204 -15.67 14.49 12.01
CA GLY A 204 -16.36 15.57 11.29
C GLY A 204 -16.82 15.20 9.88
N ARG A 205 -17.01 16.21 9.01
CA ARG A 205 -17.59 16.04 7.66
C ARG A 205 -16.62 15.38 6.66
N LYS A 206 -15.31 15.44 6.89
CA LYS A 206 -14.28 14.93 5.97
C LYS A 206 -14.42 13.44 5.66
N LYS A 207 -14.93 12.65 6.62
CA LYS A 207 -15.18 11.21 6.45
C LYS A 207 -16.21 10.88 5.36
N ILE A 208 -17.03 11.84 4.89
CA ILE A 208 -18.01 11.58 3.83
C ILE A 208 -17.33 11.35 2.47
N TRP A 209 -16.21 12.01 2.23
CA TRP A 209 -15.45 11.90 0.99
C TRP A 209 -14.79 10.53 0.82
N MET A 210 -14.65 9.74 1.88
CA MET A 210 -14.07 8.40 1.78
C MET A 210 -15.04 7.41 1.12
N ILE A 211 -16.35 7.67 1.15
CA ILE A 211 -17.35 6.80 0.53
C ILE A 211 -17.14 6.69 -0.99
N PRO A 212 -17.14 7.79 -1.78
CA PRO A 212 -16.94 7.68 -3.22
C PRO A 212 -15.57 7.10 -3.58
N ILE A 213 -14.54 7.32 -2.75
CA ILE A 213 -13.19 6.78 -2.97
C ILE A 213 -13.19 5.26 -2.79
N ILE A 214 -13.75 4.75 -1.68
CA ILE A 214 -13.90 3.32 -1.44
C ILE A 214 -14.72 2.67 -2.56
N SER A 215 -15.83 3.30 -2.97
CA SER A 215 -16.66 2.81 -4.07
C SER A 215 -15.89 2.75 -5.39
N ALA A 216 -15.09 3.79 -5.72
CA ALA A 216 -14.23 3.80 -6.90
C ALA A 216 -13.16 2.70 -6.85
N SER A 217 -12.57 2.46 -5.67
CA SER A 217 -11.62 1.36 -5.46
C SER A 217 -12.26 -0.02 -5.65
N ILE A 218 -13.47 -0.23 -5.10
CA ILE A 218 -14.23 -1.47 -5.28
C ILE A 218 -14.55 -1.67 -6.76
N GLY A 219 -15.11 -0.64 -7.42
CA GLY A 219 -15.47 -0.67 -8.85
C GLY A 219 -14.29 -1.03 -9.74
N MET A 220 -13.15 -0.33 -9.60
CA MET A 220 -11.94 -0.63 -10.37
C MET A 220 -11.43 -2.06 -10.11
N THR A 221 -11.47 -2.54 -8.86
CA THR A 221 -11.04 -3.91 -8.55
C THR A 221 -11.95 -4.93 -9.22
N LEU A 222 -13.27 -4.73 -9.21
CA LEU A 222 -14.24 -5.61 -9.87
C LEU A 222 -13.98 -5.70 -11.38
N MET A 223 -13.72 -4.57 -12.04
CA MET A 223 -13.47 -4.51 -13.48
C MET A 223 -12.22 -5.27 -13.93
N THR A 224 -11.24 -5.43 -13.04
CA THR A 224 -10.00 -6.18 -13.35
C THR A 224 -10.17 -7.70 -13.27
N VAL A 225 -11.21 -8.18 -12.57
CA VAL A 225 -11.47 -9.62 -12.33
C VAL A 225 -10.24 -10.38 -11.80
N SER A 226 -9.35 -9.70 -11.07
CA SER A 226 -8.15 -10.31 -10.51
C SER A 226 -8.50 -11.10 -9.25
N ARG A 227 -8.52 -12.44 -9.33
CA ARG A 227 -8.97 -13.31 -8.23
C ARG A 227 -8.25 -13.04 -6.90
N ALA A 228 -6.92 -12.94 -6.93
CA ALA A 228 -6.14 -12.69 -5.72
C ALA A 228 -6.53 -11.34 -5.07
N ASN A 229 -6.74 -10.30 -5.88
CA ASN A 229 -7.13 -8.98 -5.39
C ASN A 229 -8.61 -8.93 -4.97
N LEU A 230 -9.49 -9.70 -5.59
CA LEU A 230 -10.89 -9.85 -5.15
C LEU A 230 -10.98 -10.54 -3.79
N ILE A 231 -10.19 -11.60 -3.56
CA ILE A 231 -10.08 -12.25 -2.24
C ILE A 231 -9.54 -11.26 -1.22
N ALA A 232 -8.46 -10.54 -1.55
CA ALA A 232 -7.89 -9.52 -0.67
C ALA A 232 -8.92 -8.43 -0.33
N LEU A 233 -9.66 -7.94 -1.33
CA LEU A 233 -10.73 -6.96 -1.14
C LEU A 233 -11.82 -7.49 -0.20
N GLY A 234 -12.28 -8.73 -0.39
CA GLY A 234 -13.25 -9.36 0.50
C GLY A 234 -12.76 -9.40 1.95
N CYS A 235 -11.53 -9.86 2.18
CA CYS A 235 -10.90 -9.87 3.50
C CYS A 235 -10.81 -8.47 4.11
N ILE A 236 -10.42 -7.46 3.32
CA ILE A 236 -10.31 -6.07 3.75
C ILE A 236 -11.67 -5.49 4.14
N LEU A 237 -12.71 -5.76 3.35
CA LEU A 237 -14.06 -5.30 3.65
C LEU A 237 -14.60 -5.95 4.93
N ILE A 238 -14.44 -7.27 5.09
CA ILE A 238 -14.82 -7.99 6.31
C ILE A 238 -14.09 -7.41 7.53
N TRP A 239 -12.77 -7.25 7.45
CA TRP A 239 -11.98 -6.70 8.54
C TRP A 239 -12.34 -5.24 8.85
N GLY A 240 -12.56 -4.44 7.80
CA GLY A 240 -13.01 -3.05 7.91
C GLY A 240 -14.37 -2.94 8.62
N MET A 241 -15.31 -3.83 8.31
CA MET A 241 -16.60 -3.90 9.01
C MET A 241 -16.42 -4.26 10.48
N ILE A 242 -15.62 -5.28 10.81
CA ILE A 242 -15.34 -5.68 12.20
C ILE A 242 -14.76 -4.50 12.99
N CYS A 243 -13.73 -3.85 12.43
CA CYS A 243 -13.12 -2.66 13.04
C CYS A 243 -14.12 -1.50 13.19
N GLY A 244 -14.93 -1.25 12.16
CA GLY A 244 -15.95 -0.21 12.17
C GLY A 244 -17.06 -0.46 13.20
N ILE A 245 -17.54 -1.70 13.35
CA ILE A 245 -18.56 -2.08 14.34
C ILE A 245 -18.00 -1.86 15.75
N LYS A 246 -16.77 -2.31 16.01
CA LYS A 246 -16.09 -2.09 17.29
C LYS A 246 -15.96 -0.60 17.62
N TYR A 247 -15.61 0.22 16.62
CA TYR A 247 -15.54 1.66 16.78
C TYR A 247 -16.93 2.29 17.07
N CYS A 248 -17.96 1.91 16.32
CA CYS A 248 -19.34 2.39 16.53
C CYS A 248 -19.86 2.04 17.92
N TYR A 249 -19.55 0.83 18.42
CA TYR A 249 -19.95 0.38 19.75
C TYR A 249 -19.37 1.27 20.84
N HIS A 250 -18.08 1.62 20.74
CA HIS A 250 -17.42 2.48 21.73
C HIS A 250 -17.81 3.96 21.63
N HIS A 251 -18.05 4.48 20.41
CA HIS A 251 -18.24 5.92 20.18
C HIS A 251 -19.68 6.34 19.83
N ARG A 252 -20.64 5.41 19.83
CA ARG A 252 -22.07 5.62 19.49
C ARG A 252 -22.30 6.34 18.14
N ASP A 253 -21.40 6.16 17.17
CA ASP A 253 -21.51 6.79 15.84
C ASP A 253 -22.51 6.06 14.93
N ARG A 254 -23.79 6.48 14.98
CA ARG A 254 -24.87 5.91 14.16
C ARG A 254 -24.68 6.13 12.65
N ILE A 255 -23.89 7.12 12.23
CA ILE A 255 -23.64 7.41 10.81
C ILE A 255 -22.66 6.40 10.23
N LEU A 256 -21.62 6.02 10.99
CA LEU A 256 -20.67 4.98 10.58
C LEU A 256 -21.36 3.61 10.47
N LEU A 257 -22.29 3.29 11.37
CA LEU A 257 -23.06 2.04 11.33
C LEU A 257 -23.87 1.89 10.03
N LYS A 258 -24.58 2.94 9.60
CA LYS A 258 -25.32 2.93 8.31
C LYS A 258 -24.39 2.69 7.11
N ARG A 259 -23.15 3.18 7.18
CA ARG A 259 -22.15 3.01 6.11
C ARG A 259 -21.57 1.59 6.10
N ILE A 260 -21.36 0.99 7.26
CA ILE A 260 -20.97 -0.42 7.39
C ILE A 260 -22.01 -1.33 6.74
N ILE A 261 -23.30 -1.06 6.96
CA ILE A 261 -24.42 -1.80 6.34
C ILE A 261 -24.38 -1.66 4.81
N LEU A 262 -24.07 -0.47 4.28
CA LEU A 262 -23.89 -0.28 2.84
C LEU A 262 -22.73 -1.13 2.28
N TYR A 263 -21.60 -1.22 2.98
CA TYR A 263 -20.49 -2.08 2.56
C TYR A 263 -20.82 -3.57 2.66
N ALA A 264 -21.62 -3.98 3.64
CA ALA A 264 -22.14 -5.35 3.71
C ALA A 264 -22.97 -5.69 2.46
N PHE A 265 -23.73 -4.72 1.91
CA PHE A 265 -24.44 -4.91 0.64
C PHE A 265 -23.49 -5.08 -0.55
N PHE A 266 -22.38 -4.32 -0.61
CA PHE A 266 -21.36 -4.51 -1.64
C PHE A 266 -20.67 -5.88 -1.57
N LEU A 267 -20.50 -6.45 -0.36
CA LEU A 267 -20.02 -7.83 -0.20
C LEU A 267 -20.97 -8.86 -0.80
N VAL A 268 -22.29 -8.61 -0.76
CA VAL A 268 -23.27 -9.48 -1.43
C VAL A 268 -23.13 -9.40 -2.95
N VAL A 269 -22.81 -8.24 -3.51
CA VAL A 269 -22.54 -8.06 -4.96
C VAL A 269 -21.21 -8.69 -5.39
N LEU A 270 -20.23 -8.78 -4.51
CA LEU A 270 -18.95 -9.46 -4.77
C LEU A 270 -19.11 -10.98 -4.95
N ILE A 271 -20.11 -11.60 -4.31
CA ILE A 271 -20.34 -13.05 -4.37
C ILE A 271 -20.63 -13.52 -5.82
N PRO A 272 -21.60 -12.94 -6.58
CA PRO A 272 -21.82 -13.27 -7.98
C PRO A 272 -20.60 -13.04 -8.88
N VAL A 273 -19.84 -11.95 -8.67
CA VAL A 273 -18.63 -11.67 -9.47
C VAL A 273 -17.54 -12.69 -9.19
N PHE A 274 -17.42 -13.16 -7.94
CA PHE A 274 -16.49 -14.21 -7.57
C PHE A 274 -16.89 -15.57 -8.17
N ILE A 275 -18.18 -15.91 -8.12
CA ILE A 275 -18.73 -17.14 -8.69
C ILE A 275 -18.55 -17.16 -10.22
N ASN A 276 -18.82 -16.05 -10.90
CA ASN A 276 -18.69 -15.94 -12.35
C ASN A 276 -17.24 -15.71 -12.83
N GLY A 277 -16.35 -15.22 -11.96
CA GLY A 277 -14.91 -15.03 -12.22
C GLY A 277 -14.05 -16.27 -11.95
N LEU A 278 -14.62 -17.31 -11.35
CA LEU A 278 -14.10 -18.67 -11.38
C LEU A 278 -14.41 -19.24 -12.77
N PRO A 279 -13.42 -19.44 -13.66
CA PRO A 279 -13.66 -20.26 -14.82
C PRO A 279 -13.99 -21.64 -14.26
N VAL A 280 -15.23 -22.04 -14.48
CA VAL A 280 -15.54 -23.46 -14.60
C VAL A 280 -14.67 -23.93 -15.75
N SER A 281 -13.49 -24.47 -15.44
CA SER A 281 -12.72 -25.18 -16.43
C SER A 281 -13.53 -26.41 -16.84
N TYR A 282 -13.75 -26.52 -18.16
CA TYR A 282 -14.30 -27.63 -18.93
C TYR A 282 -15.83 -27.76 -18.98
N THR A 283 -16.43 -27.43 -20.14
CA THR A 283 -16.89 -28.44 -21.13
C THR A 283 -17.38 -27.77 -22.43
N HIS A 284 -17.30 -28.54 -23.54
CA HIS A 284 -17.47 -28.21 -24.96
C HIS A 284 -16.19 -27.64 -25.60
N LEU A 285 -15.35 -28.41 -26.33
CA LEU A 285 -15.65 -29.50 -27.27
C LEU A 285 -16.84 -29.14 -28.17
N ARG A 286 -16.61 -28.20 -29.10
CA ARG A 286 -16.72 -28.40 -30.55
C ARG A 286 -16.09 -27.22 -31.27
#